data_AF-A0A1G4W3S2-F1
#
_entry.id   AF-A0A1G4W3S2-F1
#
_cell.length_a   1.000
_cell.length_b   1.000
_cell.length_c   1.000
_cell.angle_alpha   90.00
_cell.angle_beta   90.00
_cell.angle_gamma   90.00
#
_symmetry.space_group_name_H-M   'P 1'
#
loop_
_entity.id
_entity.type
_entity.pdbx_description
1 polymer ?
#
loop_
_entity_poly.entity_id
_entity_poly.type
_entity_poly.pdbx_seq_one_letter_code
_entity_poly.pdbx_strand_id
1 'polypeptide(L)'
;MVRKIDSVRLALALPLIGLVATWVTFMLSAYSDQFLEQSYYTDSGEWMNPTPAVQLSTYLILLGITAFAASALLGQRIAISERAKNDSALAITAHRFTNLAVILSLVAGAVYAIGTFLGAFNTYDSRDASVLIRIFGVYVPIILATALVVFVLLFAFVFRNDAPDLPHSEKDNERDALQRAIGLAYAVPVIGTAIAIIFGLAVYDTTRTNLDVWIWVIIQVIIASSIILGTRFAARARLAKPLPVRPRRTGAAAVNLNLVLSIIFGATVTLMSFTYGFSAIESLRIWPEWVEGATDMQLQPTLEPVTLEWLLRELAPALVLLALAAFGVYRSMIVRNGQADKVA
;
A
#
# COMPACT_ATOMS: atom_id res chain seq x y z
N MET A 1 5.09 17.73 31.26
CA MET A 1 5.97 17.74 30.07
C MET A 1 6.22 16.34 29.51
N VAL A 2 6.48 15.33 30.36
CA VAL A 2 6.80 13.94 29.97
C VAL A 2 5.73 13.27 29.08
N ARG A 3 4.44 13.34 29.45
CA ARG A 3 3.34 12.66 28.72
C ARG A 3 3.10 13.13 27.26
N LYS A 4 3.57 14.34 26.89
CA LYS A 4 3.37 14.93 25.56
C LYS A 4 4.40 14.44 24.52
N ILE A 5 5.64 14.26 24.97
CA ILE A 5 6.73 13.74 24.12
C ILE A 5 6.44 12.30 23.68
N ASP A 6 5.72 11.54 24.52
CA ASP A 6 5.36 10.14 24.22
C ASP A 6 4.33 10.01 23.10
N SER A 7 3.37 10.93 22.98
CA SER A 7 2.33 10.86 21.93
C SER A 7 2.87 11.13 20.53
N VAL A 8 3.78 12.10 20.39
CA VAL A 8 4.43 12.39 19.09
C VAL A 8 5.37 11.24 18.68
N ARG A 9 6.06 10.63 19.65
CA ARG A 9 6.87 9.43 19.41
C ARG A 9 6.01 8.25 18.98
N LEU A 10 4.86 8.05 19.60
CA LEU A 10 3.89 7.03 19.18
C LEU A 10 3.41 7.28 17.74
N ALA A 11 3.09 8.53 17.39
CA ALA A 11 2.70 8.90 16.02
C ALA A 11 3.76 8.54 14.97
N LEU A 12 5.04 8.68 15.31
CA LEU A 12 6.17 8.25 14.47
C LEU A 12 6.33 6.73 14.42
N ALA A 13 6.06 6.03 15.51
CA ALA A 13 6.20 4.58 15.58
C ALA A 13 5.11 3.85 14.81
N LEU A 14 3.87 4.35 14.80
CA LEU A 14 2.72 3.66 14.22
C LEU A 14 2.90 3.26 12.75
N PRO A 15 3.29 4.14 11.81
CA PRO A 15 3.54 3.72 10.42
C PRO A 15 4.60 2.63 10.30
N LEU A 16 5.61 2.62 11.17
CA LEU A 16 6.68 1.63 11.17
C LEU A 16 6.21 0.28 11.72
N ILE A 17 5.33 0.30 12.73
CA ILE A 17 4.64 -0.91 13.22
C ILE A 17 3.77 -1.49 12.11
N GLY A 18 3.03 -0.63 11.39
CA GLY A 18 2.25 -1.03 10.23
C GLY A 18 3.10 -1.63 9.11
N LEU A 19 4.32 -1.09 8.89
CA LEU A 19 5.27 -1.64 7.92
C LEU A 19 5.72 -3.05 8.32
N VAL A 20 6.02 -3.27 9.60
CA VAL A 20 6.37 -4.61 10.12
C VAL A 20 5.21 -5.59 9.95
N ALA A 21 3.98 -5.17 10.28
CA ALA A 21 2.78 -5.99 10.07
C ALA A 21 2.61 -6.35 8.58
N THR A 22 2.83 -5.40 7.68
CA THR A 22 2.78 -5.61 6.22
C THR A 22 3.79 -6.65 5.79
N TRP A 23 5.03 -6.52 6.23
CA TRP A 23 6.09 -7.47 5.91
C TRP A 23 5.68 -8.89 6.33
N VAL A 24 5.20 -9.07 7.57
CA VAL A 24 4.76 -10.37 8.07
C VAL A 24 3.63 -10.94 7.22
N THR A 25 2.60 -10.15 6.92
CA THR A 25 1.48 -10.62 6.09
C THR A 25 1.89 -10.95 4.65
N PHE A 26 2.89 -10.25 4.09
CA PHE A 26 3.39 -10.52 2.75
C PHE A 26 4.24 -11.80 2.73
N MET A 27 5.00 -12.07 3.78
CA MET A 27 5.72 -13.35 3.90
C MET A 27 4.75 -14.52 4.08
N LEU A 28 3.70 -14.34 4.89
CA LEU A 28 2.63 -15.34 5.03
C LEU A 28 1.91 -15.56 3.70
N SER A 29 1.70 -14.49 2.91
CA SER A 29 1.15 -14.58 1.56
C SER A 29 2.03 -15.44 0.67
N ALA A 30 3.31 -15.11 0.55
CA ALA A 30 4.26 -15.86 -0.26
C ALA A 30 4.39 -17.31 0.19
N TYR A 31 4.29 -17.57 1.50
CA TYR A 31 4.30 -18.91 2.06
C TYR A 31 3.02 -19.67 1.70
N SER A 32 1.86 -19.02 1.73
CA SER A 32 0.60 -19.65 1.32
C SER A 32 0.58 -20.04 -0.16
N ASP A 33 1.23 -19.24 -1.01
CA ASP A 33 1.37 -19.54 -2.44
C ASP A 33 2.26 -20.76 -2.70
N GLN A 34 3.07 -21.19 -1.71
CA GLN A 34 3.88 -22.39 -1.84
C GLN A 34 3.06 -23.66 -2.02
N PHE A 35 1.82 -23.66 -1.51
CA PHE A 35 0.91 -24.80 -1.54
C PHE A 35 -0.03 -24.82 -2.76
N LEU A 36 0.08 -23.84 -3.66
CA LEU A 36 -0.71 -23.83 -4.88
C LEU A 36 -0.12 -24.80 -5.92
N GLU A 37 -1.02 -25.57 -6.55
CA GLU A 37 -0.70 -26.46 -7.67
C GLU A 37 -0.01 -25.68 -8.79
N GLN A 38 1.01 -26.28 -9.40
CA GLN A 38 1.70 -25.74 -10.55
C GLN A 38 1.14 -26.36 -11.84
N SER A 39 1.32 -25.65 -12.96
CA SER A 39 0.97 -26.22 -14.27
C SER A 39 2.03 -27.24 -14.68
N TYR A 40 1.63 -28.32 -15.34
CA TYR A 40 2.53 -29.36 -15.81
C TYR A 40 1.98 -30.07 -17.04
N TYR A 41 2.85 -30.68 -17.86
CA TYR A 41 2.39 -31.60 -18.89
C TYR A 41 2.28 -33.02 -18.33
N THR A 42 1.24 -33.74 -18.73
CA THR A 42 1.14 -35.18 -18.47
C THR A 42 2.06 -35.97 -19.39
N ASP A 43 2.31 -37.23 -19.06
CA ASP A 43 3.07 -38.18 -19.91
C ASP A 43 2.46 -38.35 -21.30
N SER A 44 1.17 -38.04 -21.45
CA SER A 44 0.44 -38.04 -22.73
C SER A 44 0.61 -36.75 -23.54
N GLY A 45 1.35 -35.77 -23.03
CA GLY A 45 1.57 -34.46 -23.65
C GLY A 45 0.43 -33.46 -23.44
N GLU A 46 -0.58 -33.80 -22.62
CA GLU A 46 -1.68 -32.89 -22.29
C GLU A 46 -1.24 -31.87 -21.23
N TRP A 47 -1.53 -30.59 -21.47
CA TRP A 47 -1.28 -29.51 -20.52
C TRP A 47 -2.32 -29.50 -19.41
N MET A 48 -1.89 -29.72 -18.17
CA MET A 48 -2.73 -29.58 -16.98
C MET A 48 -2.54 -28.22 -16.33
N ASN A 49 -3.63 -27.46 -16.29
CA ASN A 49 -3.72 -26.22 -15.52
C ASN A 49 -4.05 -26.54 -14.04
N PRO A 50 -3.54 -25.74 -13.09
CA PRO A 50 -3.93 -25.79 -11.70
C PRO A 50 -5.44 -25.67 -11.55
N THR A 51 -5.99 -26.37 -10.57
CA THR A 51 -7.41 -26.19 -10.22
C THR A 51 -7.66 -24.73 -9.82
N PRO A 52 -8.64 -24.04 -10.43
CA PRO A 52 -8.96 -22.67 -10.03
C PRO A 52 -9.39 -22.65 -8.56
N ALA A 53 -8.72 -21.83 -7.76
CA ALA A 53 -9.01 -21.69 -6.34
C ALA A 53 -8.93 -20.23 -5.90
N VAL A 54 -9.65 -19.90 -4.84
CA VAL A 54 -9.52 -18.59 -4.18
C VAL A 54 -8.19 -18.57 -3.44
N GLN A 55 -7.27 -17.71 -3.89
CA GLN A 55 -5.92 -17.64 -3.34
C GLN A 55 -5.92 -16.86 -2.01
N LEU A 56 -5.44 -17.50 -0.94
CA LEU A 56 -5.31 -16.88 0.38
C LEU A 56 -4.36 -15.67 0.36
N SER A 57 -3.29 -15.75 -0.44
CA SER A 57 -2.31 -14.69 -0.68
C SER A 57 -2.94 -13.36 -1.07
N THR A 58 -3.97 -13.40 -1.93
CA THR A 58 -4.72 -12.21 -2.35
C THR A 58 -5.25 -11.43 -1.14
N TYR A 59 -5.80 -12.13 -0.15
CA TYR A 59 -6.35 -11.51 1.07
C TYR A 59 -5.28 -11.14 2.09
N LEU A 60 -4.20 -11.91 2.19
CA LEU A 60 -3.07 -11.61 3.06
C LEU A 60 -2.34 -10.33 2.64
N ILE A 61 -2.15 -10.12 1.34
CA ILE A 61 -1.58 -8.87 0.80
C ILE A 61 -2.50 -7.68 1.13
N LEU A 62 -3.81 -7.82 0.91
CA LEU A 62 -4.77 -6.77 1.24
C LEU A 62 -4.80 -6.46 2.74
N LEU A 63 -4.69 -7.49 3.59
CA LEU A 63 -4.60 -7.33 5.03
C LEU A 63 -3.35 -6.54 5.43
N GLY A 64 -2.20 -6.82 4.82
CA GLY A 64 -0.97 -6.05 5.03
C GLY A 64 -1.12 -4.57 4.69
N ILE A 65 -1.65 -4.29 3.50
CA ILE A 65 -1.93 -2.92 3.05
C ILE A 65 -2.90 -2.22 4.02
N THR A 66 -3.93 -2.94 4.49
CA THR A 66 -4.89 -2.43 5.47
C THR A 66 -4.22 -2.09 6.80
N ALA A 67 -3.36 -2.98 7.32
CA ALA A 67 -2.62 -2.76 8.56
C ALA A 67 -1.69 -1.54 8.47
N PHE A 68 -1.00 -1.36 7.34
CA PHE A 68 -0.19 -0.18 7.10
C PHE A 68 -1.03 1.09 7.03
N ALA A 69 -2.11 1.07 6.24
CA ALA A 69 -2.98 2.22 6.05
C ALA A 69 -3.64 2.67 7.37
N ALA A 70 -4.15 1.71 8.16
CA ALA A 70 -4.75 1.98 9.46
C ALA A 70 -3.71 2.57 10.43
N SER A 71 -2.52 1.98 10.51
CA SER A 71 -1.45 2.47 11.41
C SER A 71 -0.96 3.87 10.99
N ALA A 72 -0.81 4.11 9.68
CA ALA A 72 -0.43 5.41 9.14
C ALA A 72 -1.49 6.48 9.43
N LEU A 73 -2.76 6.16 9.23
CA LEU A 73 -3.89 7.05 9.52
C LEU A 73 -4.00 7.39 11.01
N LEU A 74 -3.86 6.38 11.89
CA LEU A 74 -3.86 6.59 13.34
C LEU A 74 -2.69 7.48 13.76
N GLY A 75 -1.48 7.21 13.26
CA GLY A 75 -0.31 8.06 13.50
C GLY A 75 -0.53 9.49 13.03
N GLN A 76 -1.13 9.66 11.84
CA GLN A 76 -1.44 10.98 11.29
C GLN A 76 -2.42 11.76 12.17
N ARG A 77 -3.49 11.12 12.67
CA ARG A 77 -4.45 11.76 13.57
C ARG A 77 -3.80 12.22 14.87
N ILE A 78 -2.96 11.37 15.48
CA ILE A 78 -2.22 11.75 16.68
C ILE A 78 -1.29 12.94 16.39
N ALA A 79 -0.54 12.89 15.28
CA ALA A 79 0.36 13.98 14.91
C ALA A 79 -0.37 15.31 14.64
N ILE A 80 -1.56 15.26 14.02
CA ILE A 80 -2.39 16.45 13.78
C ILE A 80 -2.88 17.03 15.11
N SER A 81 -3.46 16.20 15.99
CA SER A 81 -3.92 16.62 17.31
C SER A 81 -2.79 17.28 18.11
N GLU A 82 -1.58 16.73 18.05
CA GLU A 82 -0.43 17.32 18.74
C GLU A 82 0.03 18.63 18.09
N ARG A 83 -0.03 18.77 16.76
CA ARG A 83 0.25 20.06 16.08
C ARG A 83 -0.74 21.16 16.45
N ALA A 84 -2.02 20.81 16.64
CA ALA A 84 -3.05 21.77 17.08
C ALA A 84 -2.79 22.28 18.50
N LYS A 85 -2.21 21.44 19.37
CA LYS A 85 -1.86 21.82 20.76
C LYS A 85 -0.52 22.56 20.84
N ASN A 86 0.48 22.12 20.09
CA ASN A 86 1.83 22.69 20.09
C ASN A 86 2.55 22.36 18.77
N ASP A 87 2.78 23.35 17.91
CA ASP A 87 3.42 23.19 16.60
C ASP A 87 4.96 23.05 16.72
N SER A 88 5.43 22.10 17.52
CA SER A 88 6.85 21.82 17.70
C SER A 88 7.49 21.22 16.45
N ALA A 89 8.82 21.33 16.32
CA ALA A 89 9.55 20.78 15.17
C ALA A 89 9.36 19.25 15.01
N LEU A 90 9.25 18.53 16.13
CA LEU A 90 8.98 17.11 16.15
C LEU A 90 7.54 16.81 15.70
N ALA A 91 6.54 17.57 16.15
CA ALA A 91 5.14 17.40 15.73
C ALA A 91 4.94 17.68 14.23
N ILE A 92 5.61 18.70 13.69
CA ILE A 92 5.62 18.98 12.23
C ILE A 92 6.23 17.80 11.47
N THR A 93 7.33 17.25 11.97
CA THR A 93 8.00 16.10 11.33
C THR A 93 7.13 14.86 11.37
N ALA A 94 6.52 14.56 12.52
CA ALA A 94 5.61 13.44 12.68
C ALA A 94 4.41 13.54 11.73
N HIS A 95 3.82 14.73 11.61
CA HIS A 95 2.73 14.96 10.67
C HIS A 95 3.14 14.74 9.22
N ARG A 96 4.29 15.25 8.79
CA ARG A 96 4.78 15.04 7.41
C ARG A 96 5.08 13.57 7.11
N PHE A 97 5.69 12.87 8.06
CA PHE A 97 6.02 11.46 7.92
C PHE A 97 4.77 10.60 7.82
N THR A 98 3.83 10.76 8.75
CA THR A 98 2.56 10.03 8.74
C THR A 98 1.71 10.37 7.52
N ASN A 99 1.73 11.62 7.06
CA ASN A 99 1.08 12.00 5.80
C ASN A 99 1.70 11.30 4.58
N LEU A 100 3.03 11.20 4.53
CA LEU A 100 3.70 10.43 3.48
C LEU A 100 3.31 8.94 3.56
N ALA A 101 3.30 8.35 4.75
CA ALA A 101 2.91 6.95 4.94
C ALA A 101 1.47 6.69 4.49
N VAL A 102 0.53 7.60 4.79
CA VAL A 102 -0.84 7.54 4.27
C VAL A 102 -0.85 7.54 2.75
N ILE A 103 -0.12 8.46 2.10
CA ILE A 103 -0.03 8.51 0.64
C ILE A 103 0.53 7.20 0.07
N LEU A 104 1.60 6.67 0.65
CA LEU A 104 2.19 5.40 0.23
C LEU A 104 1.19 4.24 0.37
N SER A 105 0.37 4.23 1.43
CA SER A 105 -0.66 3.20 1.61
C SER A 105 -1.76 3.28 0.54
N LEU A 106 -2.15 4.50 0.13
CA LEU A 106 -3.12 4.70 -0.94
C LEU A 106 -2.57 4.22 -2.29
N VAL A 107 -1.31 4.51 -2.57
CA VAL A 107 -0.62 4.01 -3.78
C VAL A 107 -0.55 2.49 -3.77
N ALA A 108 -0.17 1.88 -2.64
CA ALA A 108 -0.11 0.42 -2.50
C ALA A 108 -1.48 -0.23 -2.75
N GLY A 109 -2.56 0.32 -2.17
CA GLY A 109 -3.92 -0.17 -2.41
C GLY A 109 -4.37 -0.06 -3.87
N ALA A 110 -4.00 1.03 -4.56
CA ALA A 110 -4.29 1.21 -5.98
C ALA A 110 -3.51 0.23 -6.88
N VAL A 111 -2.21 0.06 -6.63
CA VAL A 111 -1.35 -0.90 -7.35
C VAL A 111 -1.87 -2.32 -7.15
N TYR A 112 -2.27 -2.66 -5.92
CA TYR A 112 -2.88 -3.95 -5.61
C TYR A 112 -4.16 -4.19 -6.43
N ALA A 113 -5.11 -3.25 -6.43
CA ALA A 113 -6.35 -3.42 -7.18
C ALA A 113 -6.13 -3.58 -8.70
N ILE A 114 -5.19 -2.81 -9.26
CA ILE A 114 -4.78 -2.94 -10.67
C ILE A 114 -4.09 -4.29 -10.91
N GLY A 115 -3.22 -4.72 -10.00
CA GLY A 115 -2.53 -6.01 -10.07
C GLY A 115 -3.51 -7.18 -10.05
N THR A 116 -4.49 -7.17 -9.16
CA THR A 116 -5.57 -8.18 -9.11
C THR A 116 -6.39 -8.19 -10.40
N PHE A 117 -6.72 -7.01 -10.95
CA PHE A 117 -7.42 -6.89 -12.22
C PHE A 117 -6.61 -7.48 -13.39
N LEU A 118 -5.34 -7.07 -13.54
CA LEU A 118 -4.49 -7.54 -14.63
C LEU A 118 -4.19 -9.03 -14.50
N GLY A 119 -3.96 -9.52 -13.28
CA GLY A 119 -3.78 -10.94 -12.98
C GLY A 119 -5.00 -11.78 -13.32
N ALA A 120 -6.21 -11.21 -13.23
CA ALA A 120 -7.45 -11.93 -13.55
C ALA A 120 -7.51 -12.44 -15.00
N PHE A 121 -6.81 -11.79 -15.93
CA PHE A 121 -6.73 -12.23 -17.32
C PHE A 121 -5.72 -13.37 -17.54
N ASN A 122 -4.65 -13.43 -16.73
CA ASN A 122 -3.56 -14.37 -16.92
C ASN A 122 -3.69 -15.64 -16.07
N THR A 123 -4.31 -15.56 -14.89
CA THR A 123 -4.38 -16.66 -13.92
C THR A 123 -5.64 -17.53 -14.07
N TYR A 124 -6.72 -16.98 -14.65
CA TYR A 124 -8.02 -17.68 -14.79
C TYR A 124 -8.36 -18.03 -16.25
N ASP A 125 -7.34 -18.25 -17.08
CA ASP A 125 -7.49 -18.67 -18.48
C ASP A 125 -8.08 -20.10 -18.61
N SER A 126 -8.20 -20.83 -17.49
CA SER A 126 -9.16 -21.92 -17.37
C SER A 126 -10.57 -21.32 -17.36
N ARG A 127 -11.19 -21.28 -18.55
CA ARG A 127 -12.62 -20.98 -18.80
C ARG A 127 -13.61 -21.77 -17.92
N ASP A 128 -13.09 -22.70 -17.11
CA ASP A 128 -13.79 -23.61 -16.20
C ASP A 128 -13.85 -23.11 -14.75
N ALA A 129 -13.21 -21.99 -14.40
CA ALA A 129 -13.30 -21.42 -13.06
C ALA A 129 -14.75 -21.06 -12.69
N SER A 130 -15.25 -21.57 -11.56
CA SER A 130 -16.62 -21.30 -11.12
C SER A 130 -16.84 -19.80 -10.86
N VAL A 131 -18.10 -19.35 -10.99
CA VAL A 131 -18.49 -17.96 -10.72
C VAL A 131 -18.09 -17.53 -9.30
N LEU A 132 -18.22 -18.42 -8.32
CA LEU A 132 -17.84 -18.14 -6.93
C LEU A 132 -16.34 -17.87 -6.80
N ILE A 133 -15.50 -18.66 -7.47
CA ILE A 133 -14.05 -18.46 -7.47
C ILE A 133 -13.70 -17.11 -8.09
N ARG A 134 -14.38 -16.68 -9.17
CA ARG A 134 -14.16 -15.34 -9.75
C ARG A 134 -14.58 -14.22 -8.81
N ILE A 135 -15.74 -14.33 -8.18
CA ILE A 135 -16.24 -13.34 -7.22
C ILE A 135 -15.24 -13.12 -6.08
N PHE A 136 -14.79 -14.21 -5.44
CA PHE A 136 -13.89 -14.12 -4.29
C PHE A 136 -12.41 -14.01 -4.67
N GLY A 137 -12.01 -14.42 -5.86
CA GLY A 137 -10.62 -14.32 -6.33
C GLY A 137 -10.28 -12.95 -6.90
N VAL A 138 -11.27 -12.20 -7.40
CA VAL A 138 -11.03 -10.95 -8.16
C VAL A 138 -11.91 -9.80 -7.69
N TYR A 139 -13.24 -9.96 -7.78
CA TYR A 139 -14.17 -8.84 -7.55
C TYR A 139 -14.17 -8.33 -6.10
N VAL A 140 -14.31 -9.24 -5.14
CA VAL A 140 -14.33 -8.89 -3.71
C VAL A 140 -13.03 -8.18 -3.29
N PRO A 141 -11.83 -8.70 -3.60
CA PRO A 141 -10.58 -8.00 -3.31
C PRO A 141 -10.50 -6.58 -3.90
N ILE A 142 -10.91 -6.38 -5.16
CA ILE A 142 -10.90 -5.06 -5.81
C ILE A 142 -11.84 -4.08 -5.12
N ILE A 143 -13.05 -4.54 -4.77
CA ILE A 143 -14.03 -3.72 -4.05
C ILE A 143 -13.49 -3.33 -2.67
N LEU A 144 -12.92 -4.29 -1.93
CA LEU A 144 -12.36 -4.05 -0.60
C LEU A 144 -11.17 -3.08 -0.66
N ALA A 145 -10.27 -3.25 -1.62
CA ALA A 145 -9.14 -2.33 -1.82
C ALA A 145 -9.60 -0.91 -2.16
N THR A 146 -10.59 -0.78 -3.05
CA THR A 146 -11.18 0.51 -3.40
C THR A 146 -11.84 1.17 -2.19
N ALA A 147 -12.63 0.40 -1.44
CA ALA A 147 -13.27 0.88 -0.22
C ALA A 147 -12.24 1.35 0.82
N LEU A 148 -11.15 0.60 1.00
CA LEU A 148 -10.04 0.99 1.86
C LEU A 148 -9.41 2.31 1.41
N VAL A 149 -9.07 2.45 0.13
CA VAL A 149 -8.45 3.67 -0.41
C VAL A 149 -9.36 4.88 -0.21
N VAL A 150 -10.65 4.75 -0.53
CA VAL A 150 -11.63 5.83 -0.32
C VAL A 150 -11.78 6.15 1.16
N PHE A 151 -11.90 5.14 2.03
CA PHE A 151 -12.00 5.33 3.48
C PHE A 151 -10.79 6.11 4.03
N VAL A 152 -9.58 5.66 3.73
CA VAL A 152 -8.33 6.28 4.22
C VAL A 152 -8.24 7.72 3.73
N LEU A 153 -8.55 7.96 2.47
CA LEU A 153 -8.52 9.29 1.83
C LEU A 153 -9.52 10.26 2.48
N LEU A 154 -10.76 9.83 2.71
CA LEU A 154 -11.77 10.66 3.39
C LEU A 154 -11.34 10.99 4.82
N PHE A 155 -10.87 10.00 5.57
CA PHE A 155 -10.49 10.20 6.96
C PHE A 155 -9.15 10.94 7.14
N ALA A 156 -8.23 10.85 6.19
CA ALA A 156 -6.94 11.53 6.24
C ALA A 156 -7.04 13.00 5.82
N PHE A 157 -7.85 13.29 4.78
CA PHE A 157 -7.83 14.59 4.11
C PHE A 157 -9.13 15.39 4.20
N VAL A 158 -10.28 14.72 4.38
CA VAL A 158 -11.59 15.37 4.31
C VAL A 158 -12.16 15.64 5.68
N PHE A 159 -12.32 14.60 6.51
CA PHE A 159 -12.91 14.69 7.84
C PHE A 159 -11.94 15.20 8.92
N ARG A 160 -11.05 16.13 8.55
CA ARG A 160 -10.05 16.70 9.47
C ARG A 160 -10.64 17.88 10.24
N ASN A 161 -10.92 17.67 11.52
CA ASN A 161 -11.50 18.69 12.40
C ASN A 161 -10.49 19.78 12.85
N ASP A 162 -9.19 19.51 12.78
CA ASP A 162 -8.16 20.34 13.45
C ASP A 162 -7.29 21.17 12.48
N ALA A 163 -7.87 21.67 11.37
CA ALA A 163 -7.13 22.55 10.47
C ALA A 163 -6.96 23.96 11.08
N PRO A 164 -5.74 24.43 11.40
CA PRO A 164 -5.50 25.75 11.99
C PRO A 164 -5.79 26.92 11.03
N ASP A 165 -6.06 26.61 9.76
CA ASP A 165 -5.99 27.56 8.64
C ASP A 165 -7.35 28.21 8.30
N LEU A 166 -8.43 27.87 9.02
CA LEU A 166 -9.77 28.43 8.79
C LEU A 166 -10.22 29.22 10.03
N PRO A 167 -10.31 30.57 9.97
CA PRO A 167 -10.83 31.38 11.08
C PRO A 167 -12.21 30.88 11.49
N HIS A 168 -12.45 30.67 12.79
CA HIS A 168 -13.71 30.17 13.37
C HIS A 168 -14.95 31.04 13.07
N SER A 169 -14.82 32.11 12.29
CA SER A 169 -15.85 33.14 12.05
C SER A 169 -16.61 33.01 10.72
N GLU A 170 -16.31 32.04 9.86
CA GLU A 170 -17.04 31.84 8.59
C GLU A 170 -17.93 30.58 8.62
N LYS A 171 -19.17 30.75 8.16
CA LYS A 171 -20.34 29.87 8.27
C LYS A 171 -20.06 28.39 8.00
N ASP A 172 -20.62 27.53 8.84
CA ASP A 172 -20.62 26.06 8.75
C ASP A 172 -20.90 25.54 7.32
N ASN A 173 -21.83 26.18 6.60
CA ASN A 173 -22.24 25.76 5.26
C ASN A 173 -21.14 25.87 4.19
N GLU A 174 -20.28 26.90 4.24
CA GLU A 174 -19.20 27.07 3.25
C GLU A 174 -18.04 26.10 3.51
N ARG A 175 -17.77 25.82 4.79
CA ARG A 175 -16.80 24.81 5.22
C ARG A 175 -17.24 23.42 4.79
N ASP A 176 -18.51 23.08 4.98
CA ASP A 176 -19.08 21.80 4.53
C ASP A 176 -19.02 21.64 3.01
N ALA A 177 -19.35 22.70 2.27
CA ALA A 177 -19.26 22.69 0.81
C ALA A 177 -17.81 22.48 0.33
N LEU A 178 -16.84 23.14 0.99
CA LEU A 178 -15.42 22.98 0.70
C LEU A 178 -14.93 21.56 1.04
N GLN A 179 -15.29 21.02 2.21
CA GLN A 179 -14.94 19.64 2.58
C GLN A 179 -15.50 18.62 1.59
N ARG A 180 -16.78 18.78 1.19
CA ARG A 180 -17.39 17.93 0.15
C ARG A 180 -16.65 18.03 -1.17
N ALA A 181 -16.29 19.24 -1.61
CA ALA A 181 -15.52 19.43 -2.84
C ALA A 181 -14.13 18.79 -2.77
N ILE A 182 -13.43 18.90 -1.63
CA ILE A 182 -12.14 18.24 -1.41
C ILE A 182 -12.29 16.72 -1.45
N GLY A 183 -13.30 16.17 -0.76
CA GLY A 183 -13.55 14.73 -0.75
C GLY A 183 -13.88 14.18 -2.13
N LEU A 184 -14.71 14.88 -2.90
CA LEU A 184 -15.02 14.50 -4.28
C LEU A 184 -13.79 14.62 -5.19
N ALA A 185 -12.95 15.64 -5.01
CA ALA A 185 -11.73 15.82 -5.80
C ALA A 185 -10.79 14.62 -5.71
N TYR A 186 -10.66 14.07 -4.50
CA TYR A 186 -9.78 12.95 -4.23
C TYR A 186 -10.44 11.58 -4.51
N ALA A 187 -11.72 11.39 -4.16
CA ALA A 187 -12.39 10.10 -4.26
C ALA A 187 -12.90 9.76 -5.68
N VAL A 188 -13.35 10.75 -6.46
CA VAL A 188 -13.99 10.50 -7.78
C VAL A 188 -13.06 9.75 -8.75
N PRO A 189 -11.77 10.11 -8.92
CA PRO A 189 -10.87 9.36 -9.80
C PRO A 189 -10.66 7.91 -9.37
N VAL A 190 -10.61 7.65 -8.07
CA VAL A 190 -10.42 6.30 -7.50
C VAL A 190 -11.65 5.45 -7.76
N ILE A 191 -12.83 5.96 -7.43
CA ILE A 191 -14.11 5.27 -7.65
C ILE A 191 -14.34 5.03 -9.15
N GLY A 192 -14.06 6.02 -9.99
CA GLY A 192 -14.18 5.89 -11.44
C GLY A 192 -13.27 4.80 -12.01
N THR A 193 -12.03 4.71 -11.53
CA THR A 193 -11.11 3.63 -11.92
C THR A 193 -11.63 2.26 -11.51
N ALA A 194 -12.15 2.12 -10.28
CA ALA A 194 -12.72 0.86 -9.82
C ALA A 194 -13.95 0.44 -10.65
N ILE A 195 -14.84 1.38 -10.99
CA ILE A 195 -15.99 1.12 -11.87
C ILE A 195 -15.52 0.65 -13.25
N ALA A 196 -14.50 1.31 -13.83
CA ALA A 196 -13.96 0.94 -15.13
C ALA A 196 -13.34 -0.48 -15.12
N ILE A 197 -12.60 -0.81 -14.08
CA ILE A 197 -12.00 -2.13 -13.85
C ILE A 197 -13.07 -3.21 -13.72
N ILE A 198 -14.08 -3.00 -12.87
CA ILE A 198 -15.18 -3.96 -12.65
C ILE A 198 -15.98 -4.15 -13.95
N PHE A 199 -16.22 -3.07 -14.70
CA PHE A 199 -16.86 -3.15 -16.02
C PHE A 199 -16.04 -4.02 -16.98
N GLY A 200 -14.72 -3.80 -17.07
CA GLY A 200 -13.81 -4.60 -17.90
C GLY A 200 -13.87 -6.08 -17.57
N LEU A 201 -13.86 -6.43 -16.27
CA LEU A 201 -14.01 -7.82 -15.82
C LEU A 201 -15.38 -8.41 -16.17
N ALA A 202 -16.46 -7.66 -15.95
CA ALA A 202 -17.80 -8.13 -16.26
C ALA A 202 -17.98 -8.45 -17.75
N VAL A 203 -17.39 -7.63 -18.63
CA VAL A 203 -17.39 -7.90 -20.07
C VAL A 203 -16.58 -9.16 -20.38
N TYR A 204 -15.37 -9.29 -19.83
CA TYR A 204 -14.52 -10.48 -20.00
C TYR A 204 -15.24 -11.78 -19.57
N ASP A 205 -15.89 -11.75 -18.41
CA ASP A 205 -16.63 -12.90 -17.86
C ASP A 205 -17.84 -13.27 -18.72
N THR A 206 -18.53 -12.26 -19.28
CA THR A 206 -19.72 -12.46 -20.10
C THR A 206 -19.38 -12.98 -21.49
N THR A 207 -18.35 -12.44 -22.13
CA THR A 207 -17.98 -12.82 -23.50
C THR A 207 -17.11 -14.07 -23.55
N ARG A 208 -16.38 -14.40 -22.47
CA ARG A 208 -15.39 -15.49 -22.41
C ARG A 208 -14.33 -15.41 -23.52
N THR A 209 -14.07 -14.20 -23.98
CA THR A 209 -13.04 -13.87 -24.97
C THR A 209 -12.08 -12.85 -24.39
N ASN A 210 -10.86 -12.80 -24.92
CA ASN A 210 -9.96 -11.69 -24.65
C ASN A 210 -10.66 -10.35 -24.89
N LEU A 211 -10.33 -9.36 -24.05
CA LEU A 211 -10.87 -8.03 -24.17
C LEU A 211 -10.43 -7.40 -25.49
N ASP A 212 -11.41 -7.10 -26.35
CA ASP A 212 -11.21 -6.30 -27.56
C ASP A 212 -10.58 -4.94 -27.20
N VAL A 213 -9.73 -4.43 -28.09
CA VAL A 213 -9.09 -3.11 -27.96
C VAL A 213 -10.12 -2.01 -27.70
N TRP A 214 -11.32 -2.08 -28.29
CA TRP A 214 -12.39 -1.13 -28.04
C TRP A 214 -12.91 -1.15 -26.59
N ILE A 215 -12.90 -2.31 -25.93
CA ILE A 215 -13.26 -2.38 -24.51
C ILE A 215 -12.21 -1.67 -23.67
N TRP A 216 -10.93 -1.82 -23.99
CA TRP A 216 -9.85 -1.04 -23.37
C TRP A 216 -10.04 0.47 -23.56
N VAL A 217 -10.42 0.90 -24.77
CA VAL A 217 -10.73 2.32 -25.03
C VAL A 217 -11.87 2.81 -24.12
N ILE A 218 -12.94 2.03 -23.96
CA ILE A 218 -14.06 2.37 -23.05
C ILE A 218 -13.58 2.50 -21.61
N ILE A 219 -12.76 1.55 -21.12
CA ILE A 219 -12.16 1.60 -19.78
C ILE A 219 -11.38 2.90 -19.60
N GLN A 220 -10.52 3.26 -20.56
CA GLN A 220 -9.73 4.50 -20.50
C GLN A 220 -10.60 5.76 -20.54
N VAL A 221 -11.71 5.76 -21.29
CA VAL A 221 -12.65 6.88 -21.32
C VAL A 221 -13.33 7.10 -19.95
N ILE A 222 -13.74 6.02 -19.27
CA ILE A 222 -14.33 6.11 -17.92
C ILE A 222 -13.29 6.66 -16.93
N ILE A 223 -12.06 6.15 -16.96
CA ILE A 223 -10.95 6.62 -16.11
C ILE A 223 -10.66 8.11 -16.38
N ALA A 224 -10.45 8.48 -17.64
CA ALA A 224 -10.15 9.86 -18.03
C ALA A 224 -11.27 10.82 -17.60
N SER A 225 -12.53 10.44 -17.80
CA SER A 225 -13.69 11.24 -17.37
C SER A 225 -13.71 11.45 -15.86
N SER A 226 -13.41 10.41 -15.08
CA SER A 226 -13.33 10.50 -13.62
C SER A 226 -12.20 11.41 -13.14
N ILE A 227 -11.03 11.38 -13.81
CA ILE A 227 -9.90 12.28 -13.52
C ILE A 227 -10.28 13.73 -13.84
N ILE A 228 -10.93 13.98 -14.98
CA ILE A 228 -11.39 15.33 -15.36
C ILE A 228 -12.41 15.86 -14.33
N LEU A 229 -13.33 15.02 -13.85
CA LEU A 229 -14.27 15.42 -12.80
C LEU A 229 -13.55 15.71 -11.47
N GLY A 230 -12.64 14.83 -11.03
CA GLY A 230 -11.85 15.04 -9.82
C GLY A 230 -11.01 16.33 -9.86
N THR A 231 -10.35 16.60 -10.99
CA THR A 231 -9.58 17.84 -11.20
C THR A 231 -10.45 19.09 -11.16
N ARG A 232 -11.67 19.05 -11.70
CA ARG A 232 -12.64 20.16 -11.58
C ARG A 232 -13.01 20.44 -10.12
N PHE A 233 -13.25 19.40 -9.32
CA PHE A 233 -13.49 19.57 -7.88
C PHE A 233 -12.27 20.11 -7.14
N ALA A 234 -11.06 19.65 -7.50
CA ALA A 234 -9.81 20.16 -6.92
C ALA A 234 -9.59 21.65 -7.22
N ALA A 235 -9.93 22.10 -8.43
CA ALA A 235 -9.84 23.50 -8.82
C ALA A 235 -10.75 24.40 -7.96
N ARG A 236 -11.96 23.93 -7.64
CA ARG A 236 -12.88 24.64 -6.73
C ARG A 236 -12.33 24.75 -5.31
N ALA A 237 -11.61 23.73 -4.84
CA ALA A 237 -11.01 23.73 -3.51
C ALA A 237 -9.79 24.67 -3.37
N ARG A 238 -9.11 25.00 -4.47
CA ARG A 238 -7.89 25.85 -4.48
C ARG A 238 -8.14 27.35 -4.35
N LEU A 239 -9.39 27.81 -4.38
CA LEU A 239 -9.71 29.24 -4.26
C LEU A 239 -9.44 29.82 -2.85
N ALA A 240 -9.01 28.98 -1.89
CA ALA A 240 -8.55 29.41 -0.57
C ALA A 240 -7.18 30.11 -0.63
N LYS A 241 -7.05 31.24 0.08
CA LYS A 241 -5.91 32.18 0.01
C LYS A 241 -4.55 31.47 0.14
N PRO A 242 -3.55 31.84 -0.69
CA PRO A 242 -2.21 31.28 -0.60
C PRO A 242 -1.55 31.64 0.74
N LEU A 243 -0.97 30.63 1.39
CA LEU A 243 -0.20 30.82 2.62
C LEU A 243 1.07 31.65 2.33
N PRO A 244 1.48 32.54 3.25
CA PRO A 244 2.67 33.38 3.07
C PRO A 244 3.94 32.53 2.92
N VAL A 245 4.84 32.99 2.03
CA VAL A 245 6.12 32.34 1.74
C VAL A 245 6.99 32.30 3.01
N ARG A 246 7.36 31.09 3.46
CA ARG A 246 8.21 30.94 4.66
C ARG A 246 9.63 31.46 4.38
N PRO A 247 10.23 32.22 5.33
CA PRO A 247 11.59 32.74 5.17
C PRO A 247 12.63 31.61 5.14
N ARG A 248 13.67 31.77 4.29
CA ARG A 248 14.78 30.82 4.17
C ARG A 248 15.62 30.84 5.46
N ARG A 249 15.86 29.67 6.06
CA ARG A 249 16.71 29.50 7.25
C ARG A 249 18.12 29.07 6.84
N THR A 250 19.14 29.73 7.37
CA THR A 250 20.56 29.34 7.24
C THR A 250 20.82 27.97 7.90
N GLY A 251 21.74 27.17 7.36
CA GLY A 251 22.02 25.80 7.85
C GLY A 251 21.06 24.70 7.38
N ALA A 252 19.99 25.04 6.66
CA ALA A 252 19.02 24.06 6.15
C ALA A 252 19.63 23.02 5.18
N ALA A 253 20.70 23.37 4.46
CA ALA A 253 21.32 22.50 3.47
C ALA A 253 21.92 21.21 4.08
N ALA A 254 22.67 21.32 5.18
CA ALA A 254 23.28 20.17 5.85
C ALA A 254 22.22 19.23 6.46
N VAL A 255 21.18 19.80 7.06
CA VAL A 255 20.05 19.04 7.62
C VAL A 255 19.24 18.33 6.53
N ASN A 256 19.05 18.99 5.38
CA ASN A 256 18.35 18.40 4.23
C ASN A 256 19.16 17.25 3.59
N LEU A 257 20.48 17.37 3.48
CA LEU A 257 21.33 16.29 2.93
C LEU A 257 21.27 15.02 3.79
N ASN A 258 21.42 15.16 5.11
CA ASN A 258 21.34 14.01 6.01
C ASN A 258 19.93 13.37 6.04
N LEU A 259 18.89 14.20 5.83
CA LEU A 259 17.51 13.71 5.67
C LEU A 259 17.35 12.87 4.41
N VAL A 260 17.85 13.36 3.27
CA VAL A 260 17.78 12.62 2.00
C VAL A 260 18.52 11.29 2.13
N LEU A 261 19.72 11.27 2.72
CA LEU A 261 20.48 10.04 2.95
C LEU A 261 19.72 9.06 3.84
N SER A 262 19.10 9.55 4.93
CA SER A 262 18.30 8.70 5.83
C SER A 262 17.06 8.12 5.15
N ILE A 263 16.42 8.89 4.26
CA ILE A 263 15.27 8.42 3.46
C ILE A 263 15.72 7.35 2.47
N ILE A 264 16.81 7.58 1.74
CA ILE A 264 17.36 6.62 0.77
C ILE A 264 17.76 5.33 1.50
N PHE A 265 18.50 5.45 2.60
CA PHE A 265 18.87 4.29 3.43
C PHE A 265 17.63 3.52 3.90
N GLY A 266 16.66 4.20 4.52
CA GLY A 266 15.44 3.56 5.01
C GLY A 266 14.64 2.86 3.91
N ALA A 267 14.49 3.51 2.75
CA ALA A 267 13.76 2.95 1.61
C ALA A 267 14.48 1.74 1.00
N THR A 268 15.78 1.86 0.74
CA THR A 268 16.59 0.77 0.15
C THR A 268 16.65 -0.44 1.08
N VAL A 269 16.92 -0.24 2.37
CA VAL A 269 17.02 -1.35 3.33
C VAL A 269 15.66 -2.01 3.55
N THR A 270 14.56 -1.24 3.56
CA THR A 270 13.21 -1.81 3.58
C THR A 270 12.96 -2.67 2.34
N LEU A 271 13.29 -2.17 1.15
CA LEU A 271 13.13 -2.93 -0.09
C LEU A 271 13.94 -4.25 -0.05
N MET A 272 15.21 -4.18 0.36
CA MET A 272 16.06 -5.37 0.52
C MET A 272 15.45 -6.38 1.50
N SER A 273 14.88 -5.91 2.60
CA SER A 273 14.19 -6.77 3.56
C SER A 273 12.99 -7.50 2.95
N PHE A 274 12.18 -6.84 2.12
CA PHE A 274 11.10 -7.52 1.41
C PHE A 274 11.64 -8.50 0.38
N THR A 275 12.61 -8.10 -0.45
CA THR A 275 13.22 -8.97 -1.46
C THR A 275 13.80 -10.23 -0.84
N TYR A 276 14.67 -10.11 0.16
CA TYR A 276 15.27 -11.27 0.82
C TYR A 276 14.24 -12.09 1.60
N GLY A 277 13.21 -11.47 2.16
CA GLY A 277 12.10 -12.20 2.77
C GLY A 277 11.39 -13.10 1.74
N PHE A 278 11.05 -12.57 0.57
CA PHE A 278 10.44 -13.35 -0.50
C PHE A 278 11.37 -14.47 -0.98
N SER A 279 12.66 -14.18 -1.21
CA SER A 279 13.64 -15.19 -1.61
C SER A 279 13.83 -16.29 -0.56
N ALA A 280 13.78 -15.96 0.73
CA ALA A 280 13.84 -16.96 1.80
C ALA A 280 12.61 -17.88 1.78
N ILE A 281 11.42 -17.34 1.55
CA ILE A 281 10.21 -18.18 1.41
C ILE A 281 10.27 -19.04 0.15
N GLU A 282 10.76 -18.49 -0.96
CA GLU A 282 10.93 -19.22 -2.20
C GLU A 282 11.97 -20.35 -2.09
N SER A 283 12.99 -20.20 -1.24
CA SER A 283 14.00 -21.26 -1.03
C SER A 283 13.46 -22.52 -0.37
N LEU A 284 12.27 -22.46 0.26
CA LEU A 284 11.57 -23.66 0.75
C LEU A 284 11.07 -24.55 -0.40
N ARG A 285 10.99 -24.02 -1.62
CA ARG A 285 10.55 -24.76 -2.80
C ARG A 285 11.76 -25.27 -3.57
N ILE A 286 11.94 -26.58 -3.57
CA ILE A 286 13.00 -27.24 -4.32
C ILE A 286 12.46 -27.71 -5.66
N TRP A 287 13.08 -27.21 -6.72
CA TRP A 287 12.88 -27.70 -8.07
C TRP A 287 13.83 -28.88 -8.31
N PRO A 288 13.31 -30.05 -8.71
CA PRO A 288 14.16 -31.19 -9.06
C PRO A 288 15.01 -30.84 -10.30
N GLU A 289 16.22 -31.42 -10.35
CA GLU A 289 17.09 -31.27 -11.52
C GLU A 289 16.45 -31.95 -12.73
N TRP A 290 16.60 -31.33 -13.91
CA TRP A 290 16.12 -31.92 -15.15
C TRP A 290 16.94 -33.17 -15.48
N VAL A 291 16.25 -34.27 -15.76
CA VAL A 291 16.86 -35.54 -16.19
C VAL A 291 16.23 -35.98 -17.50
N GLU A 292 17.04 -36.42 -18.46
CA GLU A 292 16.57 -36.91 -19.75
C GLU A 292 15.63 -38.12 -19.57
N GLY A 293 14.41 -38.01 -20.08
CA GLY A 293 13.36 -39.03 -19.93
C GLY A 293 12.55 -38.94 -18.64
N ALA A 294 12.80 -37.96 -17.77
CA ALA A 294 11.91 -37.65 -16.64
C ALA A 294 10.57 -37.08 -17.14
N THR A 295 9.50 -37.47 -16.47
CA THR A 295 8.16 -36.92 -16.71
C THR A 295 8.05 -35.53 -16.08
N ASP A 296 7.24 -34.65 -16.65
CA ASP A 296 6.99 -33.31 -16.09
C ASP A 296 6.31 -33.37 -14.70
N MET A 297 5.65 -34.49 -14.38
CA MET A 297 5.14 -34.79 -13.04
C MET A 297 6.27 -35.08 -12.04
N GLN A 298 7.34 -35.76 -12.46
CA GLN A 298 8.55 -35.95 -11.65
C GLN A 298 9.35 -34.65 -11.49
N LEU A 299 9.14 -33.68 -12.38
CA LEU A 299 9.77 -32.36 -12.33
C LEU A 299 9.00 -31.34 -11.46
N GLN A 300 7.95 -31.79 -10.75
CA GLN A 300 7.20 -30.92 -9.84
C GLN A 300 8.02 -30.56 -8.60
N PRO A 301 7.90 -29.30 -8.12
CA PRO A 301 8.66 -28.87 -6.97
C PRO A 301 8.16 -29.54 -5.69
N THR A 302 9.07 -29.79 -4.76
CA THR A 302 8.75 -30.26 -3.41
C THR A 302 9.01 -29.16 -2.39
N LEU A 303 8.30 -29.22 -1.26
CA LEU A 303 8.44 -28.24 -0.18
C LEU A 303 9.29 -28.81 0.95
N GLU A 304 10.35 -28.10 1.28
CA GLU A 304 11.14 -28.40 2.48
C GLU A 304 10.43 -27.93 3.76
N PRO A 305 10.64 -28.63 4.89
CA PRO A 305 10.13 -28.18 6.17
C PRO A 305 10.84 -26.92 6.64
N VAL A 306 10.11 -26.05 7.34
CA VAL A 306 10.68 -24.89 8.01
C VAL A 306 11.59 -25.35 9.16
N THR A 307 12.91 -25.21 8.98
CA THR A 307 13.90 -25.56 10.00
C THR A 307 14.45 -24.33 10.72
N LEU A 308 15.08 -24.54 11.88
CA LEU A 308 15.78 -23.47 12.59
C LEU A 308 16.97 -22.93 11.77
N GLU A 309 17.64 -23.80 11.02
CA GLU A 309 18.74 -23.41 10.14
C GLU A 309 18.27 -22.47 9.03
N TRP A 310 17.18 -22.83 8.34
CA TRP A 310 16.55 -21.96 7.34
C TRP A 310 16.12 -20.62 7.95
N LEU A 311 15.50 -20.64 9.13
CA LEU A 311 15.04 -19.41 9.80
C LEU A 311 16.21 -18.47 10.08
N LEU A 312 17.35 -18.99 10.54
CA LEU A 312 18.51 -18.17 10.91
C LEU A 312 19.35 -17.74 9.70
N ARG A 313 19.45 -18.56 8.66
CA ARG A 313 20.29 -18.28 7.49
C ARG A 313 19.55 -17.50 6.40
N GLU A 314 18.30 -17.85 6.14
CA GLU A 314 17.52 -17.29 5.03
C GLU A 314 16.61 -16.15 5.52
N LEU A 315 15.79 -16.40 6.55
CA LEU A 315 14.76 -15.43 6.96
C LEU A 315 15.27 -14.32 7.90
N ALA A 316 16.14 -14.66 8.86
CA ALA A 316 16.59 -13.72 9.88
C ALA A 316 17.31 -12.48 9.33
N PRO A 317 18.16 -12.57 8.27
CA PRO A 317 18.75 -11.38 7.65
C PRO A 317 17.70 -10.37 7.19
N ALA A 318 16.61 -10.84 6.57
CA ALA A 318 15.51 -10.00 6.12
C ALA A 318 14.83 -9.28 7.29
N LEU A 319 14.60 -9.97 8.42
CA LEU A 319 14.05 -9.39 9.65
C LEU A 319 14.98 -8.35 10.29
N VAL A 320 16.29 -8.62 10.31
CA VAL A 320 17.28 -7.67 10.83
C VAL A 320 17.30 -6.40 9.99
N LEU A 321 17.26 -6.51 8.67
CA LEU A 321 17.17 -5.35 7.77
C LEU A 321 15.89 -4.54 8.02
N LEU A 322 14.74 -5.21 8.20
CA LEU A 322 13.48 -4.54 8.54
C LEU A 322 13.59 -3.74 9.83
N ALA A 323 14.15 -4.37 10.87
CA ALA A 323 14.35 -3.75 12.17
C ALA A 323 15.32 -2.56 12.09
N LEU A 324 16.42 -2.69 11.33
CA LEU A 324 17.38 -1.61 11.09
C LEU A 324 16.75 -0.43 10.35
N ALA A 325 15.95 -0.69 9.31
CA ALA A 325 15.25 0.36 8.58
C ALA A 325 14.25 1.08 9.47
N ALA A 326 13.38 0.34 10.17
CA ALA A 326 12.38 0.90 11.08
C ALA A 326 13.04 1.72 12.20
N PHE A 327 14.04 1.15 12.86
CA PHE A 327 14.78 1.82 13.93
C PHE A 327 15.53 3.05 13.43
N GLY A 328 16.23 2.95 12.29
CA GLY A 328 16.99 4.05 11.70
C GLY A 328 16.10 5.23 11.32
N VAL A 329 14.97 4.97 10.66
CA VAL A 329 13.97 5.98 10.31
C VAL A 329 13.40 6.63 11.57
N TYR A 330 12.97 5.84 12.56
CA TYR A 330 12.44 6.35 13.82
C TYR A 330 13.44 7.24 14.57
N ARG A 331 14.67 6.75 14.74
CA ARG A 331 15.73 7.46 15.47
C ARG A 331 16.18 8.71 14.75
N SER A 332 16.32 8.69 13.43
CA SER A 332 16.70 9.88 12.65
C SER A 332 15.69 11.02 12.83
N MET A 333 14.39 10.70 12.85
CA MET A 333 13.33 11.69 13.07
C MET A 333 13.34 12.28 14.48
N ILE A 334 13.63 11.47 15.50
CA ILE A 334 13.72 11.94 16.88
C ILE A 334 14.97 12.79 17.10
N VAL A 335 16.14 12.28 16.71
CA VAL A 335 17.43 12.96 16.95
C VAL A 335 17.46 14.32 16.27
N ARG A 336 16.93 14.41 15.03
CA ARG A 336 16.88 15.67 14.27
C ARG A 336 16.11 16.76 15.00
N ASN A 337 15.03 16.41 15.69
CA ASN A 337 14.12 17.39 16.28
C ASN A 337 14.30 17.53 17.80
N GLY A 338 15.01 16.60 18.46
CA GLY A 338 15.23 16.61 19.92
C GLY A 338 16.23 17.65 20.43
N GLN A 339 17.04 18.26 19.56
CA GLN A 339 17.91 19.39 19.93
C GLN A 339 17.24 20.76 19.76
N ALA A 340 16.22 20.87 18.89
CA ALA A 340 15.52 22.12 18.66
C ALA A 340 14.69 22.58 19.89
N ASP A 341 14.18 21.64 20.68
CA ASP A 341 13.44 21.92 21.92
C ASP A 341 14.32 22.35 23.10
N LYS A 342 15.66 22.31 22.98
CA LYS A 342 16.60 22.76 24.03
C LYS A 342 17.11 24.19 23.84
N VAL A 343 16.79 24.83 22.71
CA VAL A 343 17.31 26.15 22.30
C VAL A 343 16.18 27.20 22.21
N ALA A 344 14.97 26.84 22.63
CA ALA A 344 13.82 27.74 22.79
C ALA A 344 13.46 27.86 24.28
#